data_AF-A0A0C5VT18-F1
#
_entry.id   AF-A0A0C5VT18-F1
#
_cell.length_a   1.000
_cell.length_b   1.000
_cell.length_c   1.000
_cell.angle_alpha   90.00
_cell.angle_beta   90.00
_cell.angle_gamma   90.00
#
_symmetry.space_group_name_H-M   'P 1'
#
loop_
_entity.id
_entity.type
_entity.pdbx_description
1 polymer ?
#
loop_
_entity_poly.entity_id
_entity_poly.type
_entity_poly.pdbx_seq_one_letter_code
_entity_poly.pdbx_strand_id
1 'polypeptide(L)'
;MKLWWLMTHRPECSYAQLKQRGCLAIYWKDLGSLERYIRVRNGWERQLKTYIQVKGDVVFGQNPKWRKDYRELDQVPQAFMNFLSIKAGDLVIALEAGAATQLGRTEAFGVAEVTQDTLNSYRYDDRFDYAHCGSHGLIWHDWDRIHFGEPKLPKKPFISVTEDNGQELERARQALDYINARSPA
;
A
#
# COMPACT_ATOMS: atom_id res chain seq x y z
N MET A 1 -11.02 9.47 -8.54
CA MET A 1 -11.16 8.40 -7.54
C MET A 1 -10.85 7.06 -8.17
N LYS A 2 -9.89 6.36 -7.57
CA LYS A 2 -9.47 4.99 -7.85
C LYS A 2 -9.56 4.15 -6.58
N LEU A 3 -9.55 2.82 -6.73
CA LEU A 3 -9.42 1.86 -5.64
C LEU A 3 -8.02 1.25 -5.68
N TRP A 4 -7.34 1.36 -4.55
CA TRP A 4 -6.05 0.77 -4.30
C TRP A 4 -6.15 -0.37 -3.30
N TRP A 5 -5.37 -1.41 -3.52
CA TRP A 5 -5.24 -2.54 -2.61
C TRP A 5 -3.87 -2.47 -1.97
N LEU A 6 -3.83 -2.42 -0.65
CA LEU A 6 -2.61 -2.32 0.14
C LEU A 6 -2.41 -3.59 0.95
N MET A 7 -1.39 -4.37 0.63
CA MET A 7 -1.05 -5.60 1.35
C MET A 7 -0.07 -5.33 2.49
N THR A 8 -0.42 -5.81 3.67
CA THR A 8 0.41 -5.88 4.86
C THR A 8 0.82 -7.33 5.14
N HIS A 9 2.04 -7.52 5.63
CA HIS A 9 2.61 -8.82 5.96
C HIS A 9 2.92 -8.86 7.46
N ARG A 10 2.37 -9.84 8.18
CA ARG A 10 2.77 -10.11 9.56
C ARG A 10 4.02 -11.01 9.56
N PRO A 11 5.00 -10.74 10.45
CA PRO A 11 4.96 -9.79 11.59
C PRO A 11 5.40 -8.34 11.27
N GLU A 12 5.85 -8.03 10.06
CA GLU A 12 6.54 -6.79 9.71
C GLU A 12 5.64 -5.54 9.80
N CYS A 13 4.36 -5.67 9.43
CA CYS A 13 3.35 -4.64 9.62
C CYS A 13 1.96 -5.25 9.67
N SER A 14 1.18 -4.87 10.67
CA SER A 14 -0.24 -5.23 10.76
C SER A 14 -1.12 -4.05 10.38
N TYR A 15 -2.36 -4.33 10.00
CA TYR A 15 -3.39 -3.31 9.81
C TYR A 15 -3.56 -2.42 11.06
N ALA A 16 -3.46 -3.01 12.26
CA ALA A 16 -3.52 -2.24 13.52
C ALA A 16 -2.38 -1.20 13.61
N GLN A 17 -1.17 -1.54 13.13
CA GLN A 17 -0.06 -0.60 13.07
C GLN A 17 -0.34 0.54 12.08
N LEU A 18 -0.88 0.24 10.89
CA LEU A 18 -1.27 1.27 9.92
C LEU A 18 -2.35 2.21 10.48
N LYS A 19 -3.36 1.63 11.14
CA LYS A 19 -4.45 2.36 11.79
C LYS A 19 -3.91 3.31 12.87
N GLN A 20 -3.01 2.84 13.72
CA GLN A 20 -2.36 3.67 14.74
C GLN A 20 -1.52 4.80 14.13
N ARG A 21 -0.79 4.51 13.05
CA ARG A 21 0.07 5.50 12.37
C ARG A 21 -0.72 6.53 11.57
N GLY A 22 -1.98 6.24 11.22
CA GLY A 22 -2.83 7.12 10.43
C GLY A 22 -2.22 7.46 9.07
N CYS A 23 -1.64 6.46 8.41
CA CYS A 23 -0.99 6.65 7.11
C CYS A 23 -1.14 5.40 6.23
N LEU A 24 -0.83 5.57 4.94
CA LEU A 24 -0.48 4.46 4.07
C LEU A 24 1.00 4.16 4.24
N ALA A 25 1.39 2.89 4.18
CA ALA A 25 2.80 2.52 4.16
C ALA A 25 3.06 1.26 3.34
N ILE A 26 4.23 1.18 2.73
CA ILE A 26 4.72 -0.02 2.06
C ILE A 26 6.05 -0.49 2.66
N TYR A 27 6.33 -1.77 2.50
CA TYR A 27 7.60 -2.41 2.87
C TYR A 27 8.79 -1.84 2.06
N TRP A 28 9.98 -2.43 2.22
CA TRP A 28 11.26 -2.10 1.55
C TRP A 28 12.17 -1.11 2.28
N LYS A 29 12.09 -1.11 3.61
CA LYS A 29 12.98 -0.33 4.51
C LYS A 29 14.44 -0.33 4.07
N ASP A 30 15.01 -1.47 3.69
CA ASP A 30 16.44 -1.58 3.37
C ASP A 30 16.86 -0.78 2.12
N LEU A 31 15.93 -0.31 1.30
CA LEU A 31 16.23 0.63 0.21
C LEU A 31 16.70 2.00 0.77
N GLY A 32 16.25 2.34 1.98
CA GLY A 32 16.48 3.62 2.63
C GLY A 32 15.60 4.74 2.06
N SER A 33 15.70 5.94 2.63
CA SER A 33 14.88 7.09 2.22
C SER A 33 14.98 7.40 0.72
N LEU A 34 13.82 7.56 0.07
CA LEU A 34 13.71 7.95 -1.33
C LEU A 34 13.36 9.45 -1.50
N GLU A 35 13.23 10.22 -0.41
CA GLU A 35 12.74 11.61 -0.41
C GLU A 35 13.48 12.47 -1.44
N ARG A 36 14.81 12.36 -1.50
CA ARG A 36 15.64 13.17 -2.42
C ARG A 36 15.38 12.90 -3.92
N TYR A 37 14.81 11.75 -4.25
CA TYR A 37 14.52 11.30 -5.61
C TYR A 37 13.07 11.54 -6.02
N ILE A 38 12.18 11.71 -5.05
CA ILE A 38 10.78 12.07 -5.28
C ILE A 38 10.73 13.59 -5.49
N ARG A 39 10.71 14.01 -6.74
CA ARG A 39 10.66 15.43 -7.13
C ARG A 39 9.70 15.61 -8.28
N VAL A 40 8.85 16.64 -8.26
CA VAL A 40 7.97 16.97 -9.39
C VAL A 40 8.76 17.70 -10.49
N ARG A 41 9.70 16.99 -11.13
CA ARG A 41 10.51 17.50 -12.25
C ARG A 41 10.45 16.53 -13.41
N ASN A 42 10.53 17.02 -14.65
CA ASN A 42 10.47 16.16 -15.83
C ASN A 42 11.45 14.97 -15.74
N GLY A 43 10.92 13.76 -15.96
CA GLY A 43 11.70 12.52 -15.95
C GLY A 43 12.02 11.92 -14.56
N TRP A 44 11.48 12.48 -13.47
CA TRP A 44 11.72 11.98 -12.11
C TRP A 44 11.30 10.52 -11.93
N GLU A 45 10.18 10.10 -12.52
CA GLU A 45 9.64 8.74 -12.39
C GLU A 45 10.63 7.70 -12.91
N ARG A 46 11.23 7.97 -14.08
CA ARG A 46 12.25 7.10 -14.67
C ARG A 46 13.48 7.02 -13.77
N GLN A 47 13.95 8.16 -13.26
CA GLN A 47 15.10 8.22 -12.35
C GLN A 47 14.82 7.46 -11.05
N LEU A 48 13.62 7.61 -10.48
CA LEU A 48 13.20 6.93 -9.27
C LEU A 48 13.13 5.41 -9.49
N LYS A 49 12.49 4.96 -10.57
CA LYS A 49 12.44 3.53 -10.94
C LYS A 49 13.85 2.94 -11.06
N THR A 50 14.73 3.61 -11.81
CA THR A 50 16.13 3.18 -11.93
C THR A 50 16.85 3.15 -10.59
N TYR A 51 16.61 4.14 -9.73
CA TYR A 51 17.23 4.19 -8.41
C TYR A 51 16.78 3.03 -7.52
N ILE A 52 15.47 2.77 -7.44
CA ILE A 52 14.89 1.64 -6.70
C ILE A 52 15.50 0.33 -7.20
N GLN A 53 15.59 0.15 -8.52
CA GLN A 53 16.17 -1.04 -9.12
C GLN A 53 17.64 -1.24 -8.72
N VAL A 54 18.47 -0.20 -8.87
CA VAL A 54 19.90 -0.27 -8.53
C VAL A 54 20.11 -0.50 -7.04
N LYS A 55 19.38 0.20 -6.17
CA LYS A 55 19.43 -0.01 -4.72
C LYS A 55 19.02 -1.42 -4.34
N GLY A 56 17.92 -1.91 -4.90
CA GLY A 56 17.47 -3.26 -4.64
C GLY A 56 18.46 -4.32 -5.15
N ASP A 57 19.12 -4.10 -6.28
CA ASP A 57 20.19 -4.98 -6.77
C ASP A 57 21.39 -5.02 -5.84
N VAL A 58 21.74 -3.91 -5.18
CA VAL A 58 22.82 -3.87 -4.18
C VAL A 58 22.41 -4.58 -2.88
N VAL A 59 21.22 -4.29 -2.38
CA VAL A 59 20.76 -4.76 -1.06
C VAL A 59 20.31 -6.22 -1.10
N PHE A 60 19.53 -6.58 -2.12
CA PHE A 60 18.89 -7.88 -2.26
C PHE A 60 19.48 -8.70 -3.41
N GLY A 61 20.61 -8.29 -3.98
CA GLY A 61 21.22 -8.92 -5.14
C GLY A 61 21.51 -10.41 -4.96
N GLN A 62 21.71 -10.91 -3.75
CA GLN A 62 21.90 -12.34 -3.48
C GLN A 62 20.61 -13.09 -3.14
N ASN A 63 19.49 -12.38 -2.96
CA ASN A 63 18.19 -12.98 -2.68
C ASN A 63 17.57 -13.52 -3.99
N PRO A 64 17.33 -14.85 -4.11
CA PRO A 64 16.74 -15.42 -5.31
C PRO A 64 15.34 -14.86 -5.61
N LYS A 65 14.55 -14.50 -4.58
CA LYS A 65 13.23 -13.88 -4.74
C LYS A 65 13.32 -12.49 -5.36
N TRP A 66 14.33 -11.72 -4.99
CA TRP A 66 14.60 -10.43 -5.63
C TRP A 66 14.83 -10.62 -7.13
N ARG A 67 15.69 -11.56 -7.51
CA ARG A 67 16.02 -11.78 -8.94
C ARG A 67 14.85 -12.34 -9.75
N LYS A 68 14.15 -13.36 -9.25
CA LYS A 68 13.11 -14.09 -10.01
C LYS A 68 11.73 -13.44 -9.95
N ASP A 69 11.29 -13.02 -8.77
CA ASP A 69 9.90 -12.63 -8.56
C ASP A 69 9.74 -11.12 -8.56
N TYR A 70 10.66 -10.39 -7.93
CA TYR A 70 10.49 -8.96 -7.66
C TYR A 70 11.12 -8.03 -8.71
N ARG A 71 12.22 -8.46 -9.33
CA ARG A 71 13.00 -7.71 -10.34
C ARG A 71 12.50 -7.94 -11.76
N GLU A 72 12.35 -9.20 -12.19
CA GLU A 72 11.99 -9.54 -13.58
C GLU A 72 10.61 -9.03 -14.01
N LEU A 73 9.74 -8.74 -13.04
CA LEU A 73 8.38 -8.25 -13.27
C LEU A 73 8.21 -6.75 -12.92
N ASP A 74 9.30 -6.00 -12.70
CA ASP A 74 9.29 -4.58 -12.31
C ASP A 74 8.42 -4.30 -11.06
N GLN A 75 8.13 -5.31 -10.24
CA GLN A 75 7.05 -5.25 -9.26
C GLN A 75 7.33 -4.27 -8.13
N VAL A 76 8.58 -4.15 -7.69
CA VAL A 76 8.95 -3.24 -6.59
C VAL A 76 9.00 -1.79 -7.08
N PRO A 77 9.75 -1.44 -8.15
CA PRO A 77 9.63 -0.12 -8.75
C PRO A 77 8.19 0.27 -9.07
N GLN A 78 7.39 -0.65 -9.62
CA GLN A 78 5.99 -0.38 -9.93
C GLN A 78 5.13 -0.24 -8.68
N ALA A 79 5.37 -1.00 -7.61
CA ALA A 79 4.67 -0.82 -6.34
C ALA A 79 4.95 0.56 -5.73
N PHE A 80 6.19 1.05 -5.77
CA PHE A 80 6.50 2.43 -5.37
C PHE A 80 5.79 3.46 -6.26
N MET A 81 5.75 3.25 -7.58
CA MET A 81 5.02 4.15 -8.47
C MET A 81 3.52 4.15 -8.18
N ASN A 82 2.93 2.98 -7.97
CA ASN A 82 1.53 2.83 -7.57
C ASN A 82 1.27 3.59 -6.27
N PHE A 83 2.10 3.36 -5.24
CA PHE A 83 2.02 4.05 -3.96
C PHE A 83 2.04 5.57 -4.10
N LEU A 84 3.02 6.11 -4.83
CA LEU A 84 3.15 7.56 -5.04
C LEU A 84 2.05 8.15 -5.93
N SER A 85 1.40 7.32 -6.74
CA SER A 85 0.29 7.73 -7.60
C SER A 85 -1.05 7.84 -6.87
N ILE A 86 -1.15 7.38 -5.63
CA ILE A 86 -2.37 7.49 -4.82
C ILE A 86 -2.65 8.97 -4.53
N LYS A 87 -3.87 9.40 -4.84
CA LYS A 87 -4.32 10.79 -4.75
C LYS A 87 -5.35 11.00 -3.66
N ALA A 88 -5.49 12.24 -3.20
CA ALA A 88 -6.63 12.63 -2.38
C ALA A 88 -7.96 12.28 -3.10
N GLY A 89 -8.93 11.75 -2.35
CA GLY A 89 -10.20 11.25 -2.87
C GLY A 89 -10.15 9.85 -3.51
N ASP A 90 -8.99 9.16 -3.47
CA ASP A 90 -8.94 7.72 -3.78
C ASP A 90 -9.32 6.88 -2.56
N LEU A 91 -9.77 5.65 -2.80
CA LEU A 91 -10.05 4.67 -1.76
C LEU A 91 -8.91 3.66 -1.66
N VAL A 92 -8.64 3.18 -0.45
CA VAL A 92 -7.68 2.11 -0.20
C VAL A 92 -8.33 1.02 0.65
N ILE A 93 -8.24 -0.23 0.21
CA ILE A 93 -8.53 -1.40 1.05
C ILE A 93 -7.20 -1.98 1.55
N ALA A 94 -7.05 -2.08 2.87
CA ALA A 94 -5.96 -2.78 3.50
C ALA A 94 -6.26 -4.28 3.58
N LEU A 95 -5.39 -5.06 2.98
CA LEU A 95 -5.32 -6.50 3.08
C LEU A 95 -4.20 -6.88 4.03
N GLU A 96 -4.38 -7.98 4.75
CA GLU A 96 -3.33 -8.58 5.56
C GLU A 96 -3.24 -10.06 5.25
N ALA A 97 -2.02 -10.54 5.02
CA ALA A 97 -1.75 -11.97 4.93
C ALA A 97 -1.62 -12.54 6.36
N GLY A 98 -2.49 -13.48 6.72
CA GLY A 98 -2.50 -14.09 8.05
C GLY A 98 -1.19 -14.81 8.37
N ALA A 99 -0.74 -14.71 9.63
CA ALA A 99 0.33 -15.55 10.15
C ALA A 99 -0.05 -17.04 10.06
N ALA A 100 0.94 -17.93 10.14
CA ALA A 100 0.88 -19.38 9.87
C ALA A 100 -0.32 -20.19 10.43
N THR A 101 -1.10 -19.64 11.36
CA THR A 101 -2.32 -20.24 11.92
C THR A 101 -3.59 -20.03 11.08
N GLN A 102 -3.60 -19.11 10.10
CA GLN A 102 -4.75 -18.83 9.23
C GLN A 102 -4.51 -19.29 7.77
N LEU A 103 -4.14 -20.56 7.54
CA LEU A 103 -4.15 -21.23 6.21
C LEU A 103 -3.60 -20.40 5.00
N GLY A 104 -2.70 -19.44 5.23
CA GLY A 104 -2.17 -18.55 4.20
C GLY A 104 -3.21 -17.66 3.47
N ARG A 105 -4.39 -17.39 4.05
CA ARG A 105 -5.41 -16.56 3.40
C ARG A 105 -5.11 -15.07 3.58
N THR A 106 -5.31 -14.31 2.50
CA THR A 106 -5.33 -12.85 2.50
C THR A 106 -6.76 -12.38 2.76
N GLU A 107 -6.94 -11.48 3.71
CA GLU A 107 -8.26 -10.94 4.06
C GLU A 107 -8.23 -9.41 4.14
N ALA A 108 -9.36 -8.75 3.95
CA ALA A 108 -9.53 -7.30 4.06
C ALA A 108 -9.82 -6.88 5.50
N PHE A 109 -8.94 -6.04 6.04
CA PHE A 109 -9.04 -5.59 7.43
C PHE A 109 -9.56 -4.17 7.56
N GLY A 110 -9.36 -3.32 6.55
CA GLY A 110 -9.86 -1.95 6.62
C GLY A 110 -9.98 -1.26 5.29
N VAL A 111 -10.67 -0.13 5.34
CA VAL A 111 -10.88 0.78 4.22
C VAL A 111 -10.64 2.21 4.68
N ALA A 112 -10.11 3.04 3.80
CA ALA A 112 -9.95 4.46 4.04
C ALA A 112 -10.11 5.26 2.74
N GLU A 113 -10.60 6.49 2.85
CA GLU A 113 -10.47 7.51 1.81
C GLU A 113 -9.23 8.35 2.06
N VAL A 114 -8.43 8.50 1.02
CA VAL A 114 -7.17 9.22 1.07
C VAL A 114 -7.43 10.71 1.14
N THR A 115 -6.91 11.37 2.17
CA THR A 115 -7.11 12.81 2.39
C THR A 115 -6.01 13.68 1.78
N GLN A 116 -4.85 13.09 1.48
CA GLN A 116 -3.69 13.79 0.91
C GLN A 116 -2.95 12.90 -0.09
N ASP A 117 -2.47 13.50 -1.17
CA ASP A 117 -1.59 12.85 -2.15
C ASP A 117 -0.37 12.21 -1.47
N THR A 118 -0.14 10.92 -1.72
CA THR A 118 1.03 10.21 -1.19
C THR A 118 2.34 10.84 -1.65
N LEU A 119 2.41 11.27 -2.92
CA LEU A 119 3.60 11.93 -3.48
C LEU A 119 4.04 13.16 -2.68
N ASN A 120 3.09 13.99 -2.27
CA ASN A 120 3.35 15.28 -1.62
C ASN A 120 3.54 15.16 -0.11
N SER A 121 3.12 14.03 0.47
CA SER A 121 3.16 13.75 1.91
C SER A 121 4.10 12.60 2.26
N TYR A 122 4.91 12.16 1.29
CA TYR A 122 5.85 11.05 1.45
C TYR A 122 6.84 11.35 2.58
N ARG A 123 7.07 10.34 3.41
CA ARG A 123 8.07 10.35 4.48
C ARG A 123 8.70 8.97 4.61
N TYR A 124 9.95 8.97 5.07
CA TYR A 124 10.63 7.75 5.49
C TYR A 124 10.74 7.67 7.03
N ASP A 125 10.27 6.57 7.63
CA ASP A 125 10.33 6.30 9.07
C ASP A 125 11.03 4.95 9.32
N ASP A 126 12.33 5.01 9.60
CA ASP A 126 13.20 3.84 9.78
C ASP A 126 12.95 3.04 11.06
N ARG A 127 12.01 3.48 11.91
CA ARG A 127 11.59 2.72 13.09
C ARG A 127 10.70 1.53 12.74
N PHE A 128 10.10 1.52 11.54
CA PHE A 128 9.17 0.49 11.09
C PHE A 128 9.70 -0.25 9.86
N ASP A 129 9.31 -1.50 9.65
CA ASP A 129 9.67 -2.26 8.45
C ASP A 129 8.91 -1.77 7.20
N TYR A 130 7.66 -1.33 7.41
CA TYR A 130 6.90 -0.54 6.45
C TYR A 130 7.30 0.95 6.61
N ALA A 131 8.54 1.24 6.25
CA ALA A 131 9.20 2.52 6.49
C ALA A 131 8.76 3.64 5.54
N HIS A 132 8.27 3.29 4.35
CA HIS A 132 7.86 4.27 3.35
C HIS A 132 6.38 4.61 3.54
N CYS A 133 6.10 5.80 4.07
CA CYS A 133 4.74 6.23 4.39
C CYS A 133 4.33 7.50 3.65
N GLY A 134 3.02 7.73 3.58
CA GLY A 134 2.39 8.91 3.02
C GLY A 134 0.92 8.97 3.38
N SER A 135 0.25 10.04 2.95
CA SER A 135 -1.15 10.33 3.28
C SER A 135 -1.39 10.35 4.80
N HIS A 136 -0.60 11.15 5.52
CA HIS A 136 -0.68 11.22 6.98
C HIS A 136 -2.00 11.86 7.44
N GLY A 137 -2.50 11.43 8.60
CA GLY A 137 -3.83 11.81 9.09
C GLY A 137 -4.97 11.00 8.48
N LEU A 138 -4.65 9.87 7.86
CA LEU A 138 -5.63 8.94 7.30
C LEU A 138 -6.46 8.31 8.42
N ILE A 139 -7.77 8.33 8.26
CA ILE A 139 -8.70 7.63 9.16
C ILE A 139 -9.01 6.28 8.55
N TRP A 140 -8.54 5.23 9.22
CA TRP A 140 -8.83 3.86 8.84
C TRP A 140 -10.10 3.37 9.52
N HIS A 141 -11.00 2.81 8.72
CA HIS A 141 -12.20 2.14 9.18
C HIS A 141 -12.02 0.63 9.06
N ASP A 142 -12.53 -0.13 10.04
CA ASP A 142 -12.49 -1.58 9.98
C ASP A 142 -13.45 -2.07 8.89
N TRP A 143 -13.02 -3.04 8.10
CA TRP A 143 -13.86 -3.57 7.03
C TRP A 143 -15.03 -4.38 7.61
N ASP A 144 -16.26 -3.98 7.30
CA ASP A 144 -17.47 -4.64 7.79
C ASP A 144 -17.84 -5.85 6.91
N ARG A 145 -17.23 -7.00 7.21
CA ARG A 145 -17.49 -8.27 6.53
C ARG A 145 -18.92 -8.77 6.69
N ILE A 146 -19.63 -8.36 7.74
CA ILE A 146 -20.99 -8.83 8.00
C ILE A 146 -21.94 -8.23 6.96
N HIS A 147 -21.79 -6.94 6.67
CA HIS A 147 -22.66 -6.24 5.73
C HIS A 147 -22.17 -6.32 4.28
N PHE A 148 -20.85 -6.32 4.05
CA PHE A 148 -20.28 -6.24 2.70
C PHE A 148 -19.60 -7.52 2.23
N GLY A 149 -19.48 -8.53 3.08
CA GLY A 149 -18.73 -9.76 2.80
C GLY A 149 -17.24 -9.52 2.61
N GLU A 150 -16.51 -10.57 2.22
CA GLU A 150 -15.10 -10.43 1.83
C GLU A 150 -15.00 -9.81 0.43
N PRO A 151 -14.11 -8.82 0.20
CA PRO A 151 -13.98 -8.21 -1.10
C PRO A 151 -13.30 -9.14 -2.11
N LYS A 152 -13.63 -9.04 -3.41
CA LYS A 152 -12.94 -9.84 -4.43
C LYS A 152 -11.53 -9.26 -4.63
N LEU A 153 -10.51 -10.07 -4.34
CA LEU A 153 -9.10 -9.67 -4.48
C LEU A 153 -8.79 -9.15 -5.90
N PRO A 154 -7.83 -8.23 -6.05
CA PRO A 154 -7.49 -7.65 -7.33
C PRO A 154 -6.99 -8.74 -8.29
N LYS A 155 -7.30 -8.59 -9.58
CA LYS A 155 -6.91 -9.58 -10.59
C LYS A 155 -5.41 -9.54 -10.89
N LYS A 156 -4.79 -8.38 -10.68
CA LYS A 156 -3.37 -8.16 -10.94
C LYS A 156 -2.55 -8.62 -9.74
N PRO A 157 -1.51 -9.45 -9.93
CA PRO A 157 -0.58 -9.77 -8.86
C PRO A 157 0.18 -8.50 -8.43
N PHE A 158 0.52 -8.44 -7.15
CA PHE A 158 1.24 -7.31 -6.56
C PHE A 158 1.90 -7.73 -5.25
N ILE A 159 2.98 -7.05 -4.88
CA ILE A 159 3.73 -7.37 -3.65
C ILE A 159 3.18 -6.60 -2.45
N SER A 160 2.90 -5.31 -2.64
CA SER A 160 2.48 -4.41 -1.56
C SER A 160 1.33 -3.49 -1.96
N VAL A 161 1.31 -2.94 -3.18
CA VAL A 161 0.20 -2.07 -3.60
C VAL A 161 -0.15 -2.17 -5.09
N THR A 162 -1.44 -2.15 -5.40
CA THR A 162 -1.94 -2.17 -6.79
C THR A 162 -3.24 -1.40 -6.97
N GLU A 163 -3.43 -0.85 -8.17
CA GLU A 163 -4.69 -0.22 -8.62
C GLU A 163 -5.59 -1.27 -9.29
N ASP A 164 -6.82 -1.42 -8.79
CA ASP A 164 -7.86 -2.21 -9.44
C ASP A 164 -9.24 -1.67 -9.07
N ASN A 165 -9.82 -0.87 -9.97
CA ASN A 165 -11.17 -0.30 -9.81
C ASN A 165 -12.29 -1.32 -10.03
N GLY A 166 -11.99 -2.54 -10.49
CA GLY A 166 -12.89 -3.57 -11.04
C GLY A 166 -14.37 -3.48 -10.64
N GLN A 167 -14.85 -4.45 -9.86
CA GLN A 167 -16.22 -4.44 -9.32
C GLN A 167 -16.29 -3.88 -7.89
N GLU A 168 -15.13 -3.63 -7.29
CA GLU A 168 -15.01 -3.36 -5.85
C GLU A 168 -15.04 -1.88 -5.50
N LEU A 169 -14.82 -0.98 -6.46
CA LEU A 169 -14.77 0.45 -6.17
C LEU A 169 -16.10 0.98 -5.59
N GLU A 170 -17.23 0.59 -6.16
CA GLU A 170 -18.55 0.99 -5.66
C GLU A 170 -18.81 0.36 -4.28
N ARG A 171 -18.50 -0.93 -4.10
CA ARG A 171 -18.68 -1.61 -2.82
C ARG A 171 -17.82 -0.99 -1.71
N ALA A 172 -16.58 -0.62 -2.01
CA ALA A 172 -15.68 0.04 -1.06
C ALA A 172 -16.21 1.40 -0.62
N ARG A 173 -16.75 2.19 -1.56
CA ARG A 173 -17.40 3.48 -1.27
C ARG A 173 -18.62 3.29 -0.39
N GLN A 174 -19.54 2.40 -0.77
CA GLN A 174 -20.73 2.09 0.02
C GLN A 174 -20.39 1.62 1.43
N ALA A 175 -19.34 0.80 1.58
CA ALA A 175 -18.85 0.36 2.87
C ALA A 175 -18.36 1.54 3.72
N LEU A 176 -17.55 2.43 3.14
CA LEU A 176 -17.04 3.60 3.84
C LEU A 176 -18.18 4.56 4.25
N ASP A 177 -19.10 4.87 3.34
CA ASP A 177 -20.26 5.72 3.60
C ASP A 177 -21.14 5.14 4.72
N TYR A 178 -21.37 3.83 4.69
CA TYR A 178 -22.12 3.11 5.72
C TYR A 178 -21.45 3.21 7.09
N ILE A 179 -20.13 3.03 7.16
CA ILE A 179 -19.39 3.09 8.42
C ILE A 179 -19.41 4.52 8.98
N ASN A 180 -19.19 5.53 8.13
CA ASN A 180 -19.21 6.94 8.50
C ASN A 180 -20.57 7.38 9.02
N ALA A 181 -21.66 6.89 8.42
CA ALA A 181 -23.02 7.19 8.89
C ALA A 181 -23.32 6.63 10.29
N ARG A 182 -22.61 5.58 10.74
CA ARG A 182 -22.81 4.92 12.04
C ARG A 182 -21.82 5.36 13.11
N SER A 183 -20.73 6.00 12.72
CA SER A 183 -19.72 6.56 13.61
C SER A 183 -19.48 8.03 13.26
N PRO A 184 -20.47 8.92 13.45
CA PRO A 184 -20.24 10.35 13.27
C PRO A 184 -19.15 10.78 14.25
N ALA A 185 -18.11 11.41 13.70
CA ALA A 185 -16.99 11.97 14.44
C ALA A 185 -17.44 13.01 15.49
#